data_AF-A0A8J8MTK0-F1
#
_entry.id   AF-A0A8J8MTK0-F1
#
_cell.length_a   1.000
_cell.length_b   1.000
_cell.length_c   1.000
_cell.angle_alpha   90.00
_cell.angle_beta   90.00
_cell.angle_gamma   90.00
#
_symmetry.space_group_name_H-M   'P 1'
#
loop_
_entity.id
_entity.type
_entity.pdbx_description
1 polymer ?
#
loop_
_entity_poly.entity_id
_entity_poly.type
_entity_poly.pdbx_seq_one_letter_code
_entity_poly.pdbx_strand_id
1 'polypeptide(L)'
;MPTSDLIFIIGRQRSGTTVFRRLLARHGALDCDEIFHGNLNARHRFYGFVRDRAAQDPAMVHPEHHAFLFRKYIERQREVAAGRKLAMDVKYFGLNLIPQREDVDSRSPFIVSFLQESQAHVVHLVRRNKLRIFVSEEMATMTGRWSAETAGDLVTRKPALEIDVRRAVTAIRTLLQQDRRVGALLDAVPQVERVFYDEMFDAEGHFQPPVRRLAARMMDIPEASSQPDNLKMNPERLRDLVANYDDLARALQGTAHEWMLTDPN
;
A
#
# COMPACT_ATOMS: atom_id res chain seq x y z
N MET A 1 14.44 16.98 -18.97
CA MET A 1 12.98 16.85 -19.07
C MET A 1 12.43 16.87 -17.66
N PRO A 2 11.28 17.53 -17.38
CA PRO A 2 10.66 17.44 -16.07
C PRO A 2 10.35 15.97 -15.74
N THR A 3 10.60 15.56 -14.51
CA THR A 3 10.25 14.23 -13.99
C THR A 3 8.73 14.08 -13.97
N SER A 4 8.23 12.85 -14.01
CA SER A 4 6.79 12.59 -14.03
C SER A 4 6.10 13.22 -12.82
N ASP A 5 4.88 13.72 -13.03
CA ASP A 5 4.02 14.24 -11.97
C ASP A 5 3.29 13.13 -11.22
N LEU A 6 3.35 11.89 -11.73
CA LEU A 6 2.68 10.73 -11.15
C LEU A 6 3.63 9.93 -10.26
N ILE A 7 3.20 9.68 -9.02
CA ILE A 7 3.88 8.79 -8.08
C ILE A 7 2.88 7.73 -7.61
N PHE A 8 3.10 6.48 -8.02
CA PHE A 8 2.30 5.34 -7.58
C PHE A 8 3.01 4.57 -6.48
N ILE A 9 2.30 4.35 -5.38
CA ILE A 9 2.79 3.67 -4.20
C ILE A 9 2.01 2.37 -4.10
N ILE A 10 2.64 1.28 -4.54
CA ILE A 10 2.01 -0.01 -4.71
C ILE A 10 2.38 -0.91 -3.55
N GLY A 11 1.39 -1.48 -2.88
CA GLY A 11 1.63 -2.38 -1.77
C GLY A 11 0.38 -3.08 -1.30
N ARG A 12 0.43 -3.60 -0.08
CA ARG A 12 -0.73 -4.22 0.57
C ARG A 12 -1.28 -3.28 1.62
N GLN A 13 -2.42 -3.67 2.18
CA GLN A 13 -2.74 -3.19 3.51
C GLN A 13 -1.60 -3.56 4.46
N ARG A 14 -1.28 -2.66 5.40
CA ARG A 14 -0.22 -2.85 6.42
C ARG A 14 1.22 -2.99 5.91
N SER A 15 1.52 -2.58 4.67
CA SER A 15 2.90 -2.58 4.14
C SER A 15 3.64 -1.24 4.22
N GLY A 16 3.05 -0.22 4.85
CA GLY A 16 3.66 1.11 5.01
C GLY A 16 3.38 2.11 3.89
N THR A 17 2.50 1.77 2.94
CA THR A 17 2.08 2.62 1.82
C THR A 17 1.55 3.99 2.28
N THR A 18 0.71 4.03 3.30
CA THR A 18 0.24 5.28 3.92
C THR A 18 1.37 6.14 4.48
N VAL A 19 2.37 5.52 5.11
CA VAL A 19 3.47 6.24 5.76
C VAL A 19 4.36 6.91 4.71
N PHE A 20 4.69 6.18 3.64
CA PHE A 20 5.46 6.75 2.52
C PHE A 20 4.66 7.81 1.76
N ARG A 21 3.35 7.59 1.54
CA ARG A 21 2.46 8.60 0.93
C ARG A 21 2.43 9.91 1.71
N ARG A 22 2.29 9.84 3.04
CA ARG A 22 2.33 11.02 3.91
C ARG A 22 3.68 11.75 3.87
N LEU A 23 4.79 11.01 3.77
CA LEU A 23 6.10 11.61 3.55
C LEU A 23 6.12 12.48 2.28
N LEU A 24 5.58 11.99 1.16
CA LEU A 24 5.50 12.78 -0.08
C LEU A 24 4.54 13.98 0.05
N ALA A 25 3.39 13.78 0.71
CA ALA A 25 2.40 14.84 0.92
C ALA A 25 2.97 16.00 1.76
N ARG A 26 3.78 15.69 2.79
CA ARG A 26 4.53 16.68 3.58
C ARG A 26 5.46 17.54 2.73
N HIS A 27 5.96 16.99 1.62
CA HIS A 27 6.82 17.70 0.67
C HIS A 27 6.05 18.28 -0.52
N GLY A 28 4.74 18.46 -0.39
CA GLY A 28 3.92 19.21 -1.34
C GLY A 28 3.24 18.37 -2.41
N ALA A 29 3.32 17.03 -2.37
CA ALA A 29 2.47 16.20 -3.24
C ALA A 29 0.98 16.34 -2.87
N LEU A 30 0.09 16.27 -3.86
CA LEU A 30 -1.32 16.02 -3.61
C LEU A 30 -1.49 14.57 -3.16
N ASP A 31 -1.94 14.41 -1.93
CA ASP A 31 -2.34 13.12 -1.38
C ASP A 31 -3.65 12.65 -2.02
N CYS A 32 -3.56 11.67 -2.94
CA CYS A 32 -4.73 11.11 -3.61
C CYS A 32 -5.32 9.91 -2.86
N ASP A 33 -4.78 9.58 -1.68
CA ASP A 33 -5.23 8.47 -0.84
C ASP A 33 -5.17 7.08 -1.55
N GLU A 34 -5.84 6.07 -0.98
CA GLU A 34 -6.05 4.77 -1.62
C GLU A 34 -7.08 4.87 -2.76
N ILE A 35 -6.59 5.15 -3.97
CA ILE A 35 -7.41 5.59 -5.11
C ILE A 35 -8.51 4.58 -5.49
N PHE A 36 -8.32 3.30 -5.22
CA PHE A 36 -9.27 2.22 -5.53
C PHE A 36 -10.14 1.75 -4.37
N HIS A 37 -10.05 2.38 -3.20
CA HIS A 37 -10.84 1.96 -2.06
C HIS A 37 -12.33 2.33 -2.24
N GLY A 38 -13.22 1.41 -1.89
CA GLY A 38 -14.68 1.51 -2.12
C GLY A 38 -15.46 2.58 -1.34
N ASN A 39 -14.80 3.55 -0.68
CA ASN A 39 -15.52 4.68 -0.09
C ASN A 39 -15.77 5.71 -1.20
N LEU A 40 -17.01 5.78 -1.68
CA LEU A 40 -17.41 6.67 -2.77
C LEU A 40 -17.42 8.16 -2.38
N ASN A 41 -17.41 8.47 -1.08
CA ASN A 41 -17.46 9.86 -0.59
C ASN A 41 -16.08 10.51 -0.46
N ALA A 42 -15.00 9.74 -0.61
CA ALA A 42 -13.65 10.27 -0.56
C ALA A 42 -13.31 11.02 -1.87
N ARG A 43 -12.99 12.31 -1.73
CA ARG A 43 -12.83 13.28 -2.83
C ARG A 43 -11.85 12.85 -3.93
N HIS A 44 -10.78 12.16 -3.57
CA HIS A 44 -9.68 11.83 -4.47
C HIS A 44 -9.67 10.37 -4.91
N ARG A 45 -10.77 9.61 -4.71
CA ARG A 45 -10.82 8.20 -5.10
C ARG A 45 -11.50 8.00 -6.45
N PHE A 46 -11.01 7.02 -7.20
CA PHE A 46 -11.45 6.70 -8.55
C PHE A 46 -12.94 6.36 -8.62
N TYR A 47 -13.45 5.51 -7.73
CA TYR A 47 -14.86 5.12 -7.79
C TYR A 47 -15.84 6.23 -7.37
N GLY A 48 -15.40 7.21 -6.57
CA GLY A 48 -16.16 8.43 -6.36
C GLY A 48 -16.31 9.21 -7.67
N PHE A 49 -15.23 9.32 -8.45
CA PHE A 49 -15.27 9.91 -9.79
C PHE A 49 -16.16 9.10 -10.75
N VAL A 50 -16.08 7.77 -10.76
CA VAL A 50 -16.97 6.92 -11.58
C VAL A 50 -18.43 7.13 -11.22
N ARG A 51 -18.78 7.17 -9.92
CA ARG A 51 -20.14 7.48 -9.45
C ARG A 51 -20.64 8.81 -10.01
N ASP A 52 -19.82 9.86 -9.91
CA ASP A 52 -20.21 11.20 -10.35
C ASP A 52 -20.42 11.26 -11.87
N ARG A 53 -19.64 10.50 -12.64
CA ARG A 53 -19.82 10.34 -14.09
C ARG A 53 -21.06 9.50 -14.43
N ALA A 54 -21.29 8.41 -13.70
CA ALA A 54 -22.47 7.57 -13.86
C ALA A 54 -23.79 8.30 -13.55
N ALA A 55 -23.75 9.26 -12.62
CA ALA A 55 -24.91 10.11 -12.34
C ALA A 55 -25.27 11.06 -13.51
N GLN A 56 -24.31 11.39 -14.37
CA GLN A 56 -24.51 12.21 -15.57
C GLN A 56 -24.85 11.35 -16.79
N ASP A 57 -24.20 10.18 -16.91
CA ASP A 57 -24.41 9.21 -17.97
C ASP A 57 -24.36 7.79 -17.38
N PRO A 58 -25.53 7.13 -17.17
CA PRO A 58 -25.60 5.80 -16.58
C PRO A 58 -24.79 4.72 -17.30
N ALA A 59 -24.48 4.90 -18.60
CA ALA A 59 -23.64 3.95 -19.33
C ALA A 59 -22.22 3.86 -18.74
N MET A 60 -21.73 4.93 -18.09
CA MET A 60 -20.39 4.99 -17.49
C MET A 60 -20.17 4.00 -16.33
N VAL A 61 -21.23 3.38 -15.81
CA VAL A 61 -21.10 2.26 -14.85
C VAL A 61 -20.40 1.06 -15.51
N HIS A 62 -20.60 0.86 -16.81
CA HIS A 62 -20.12 -0.32 -17.51
C HIS A 62 -18.58 -0.41 -17.50
N PRO A 63 -17.99 -1.56 -17.13
CA PRO A 63 -16.54 -1.69 -16.96
C PRO A 63 -15.71 -1.38 -18.21
N GLU A 64 -16.28 -1.49 -19.41
CA GLU A 64 -15.57 -1.16 -20.66
C GLU A 64 -15.09 0.31 -20.71
N HIS A 65 -15.74 1.20 -19.95
CA HIS A 65 -15.39 2.61 -19.89
C HIS A 65 -14.34 2.91 -18.82
N HIS A 66 -14.03 1.98 -17.91
CA HIS A 66 -13.21 2.28 -16.72
C HIS A 66 -11.78 2.68 -17.08
N ALA A 67 -11.19 2.12 -18.14
CA ALA A 67 -9.87 2.53 -18.64
C ALA A 67 -9.86 3.97 -19.16
N PHE A 68 -10.94 4.40 -19.82
CA PHE A 68 -11.12 5.79 -20.26
C PHE A 68 -11.38 6.71 -19.06
N LEU A 69 -12.28 6.32 -18.17
CA LEU A 69 -12.60 7.05 -16.95
C LEU A 69 -11.38 7.22 -16.05
N PHE A 70 -10.49 6.23 -15.98
CA PHE A 70 -9.27 6.34 -15.18
C PHE A 70 -8.36 7.43 -15.72
N ARG A 71 -8.17 7.52 -17.04
CA ARG A 71 -7.39 8.62 -17.64
C ARG A 71 -8.02 9.98 -17.35
N LYS A 72 -9.35 10.10 -17.46
CA LYS A 72 -10.08 11.32 -17.09
C LYS A 72 -10.00 11.65 -15.60
N TYR A 73 -9.97 10.63 -14.74
CA TYR A 73 -9.74 10.79 -13.32
C TYR A 73 -8.32 11.34 -13.05
N ILE A 74 -7.28 10.84 -13.72
CA ILE A 74 -5.91 11.38 -13.61
C ILE A 74 -5.87 12.85 -14.04
N GLU A 75 -6.45 13.19 -15.20
CA GLU A 75 -6.57 14.59 -15.67
C GLU A 75 -7.24 15.48 -14.61
N ARG A 76 -8.34 15.00 -14.02
CA ARG A 76 -9.02 15.71 -12.92
C ARG A 76 -8.14 15.89 -11.69
N GLN A 77 -7.35 14.90 -11.30
CA GLN A 77 -6.42 15.06 -10.18
C GLN A 77 -5.32 16.07 -10.49
N ARG A 78 -4.81 16.12 -11.74
CA ARG A 78 -3.84 17.13 -12.17
C ARG A 78 -4.39 18.56 -12.05
N GLU A 79 -5.63 18.78 -12.45
CA GLU A 79 -6.32 20.07 -12.27
C GLU A 79 -6.37 20.47 -10.79
N VAL A 80 -6.75 19.53 -9.91
CA VAL A 80 -6.85 19.77 -8.46
C VAL A 80 -5.47 19.96 -7.80
N ALA A 81 -4.45 19.29 -8.33
CA ALA A 81 -3.09 19.42 -7.83
C ALA A 81 -2.46 20.77 -8.17
N ALA A 82 -2.95 21.47 -9.20
CA ALA A 82 -2.47 22.80 -9.60
C ALA A 82 -0.94 22.85 -9.73
N GLY A 83 -0.37 21.87 -10.44
CA GLY A 83 1.08 21.75 -10.67
C GLY A 83 1.84 20.94 -9.61
N ARG A 84 1.20 20.50 -8.52
CA ARG A 84 1.79 19.55 -7.57
C ARG A 84 1.84 18.14 -8.16
N LYS A 85 2.80 17.33 -7.68
CA LYS A 85 2.84 15.88 -7.98
C LYS A 85 1.67 15.15 -7.32
N LEU A 86 1.26 14.03 -7.91
CA LEU A 86 0.17 13.18 -7.45
C LEU A 86 0.72 11.94 -6.74
N ALA A 87 0.49 11.81 -5.43
CA ALA A 87 0.85 10.62 -4.67
C ALA A 87 -0.37 9.69 -4.53
N MET A 88 -0.35 8.57 -5.26
CA MET A 88 -1.46 7.63 -5.36
C MET A 88 -1.12 6.30 -4.71
N ASP A 89 -1.93 5.87 -3.74
CA ASP A 89 -1.77 4.57 -3.09
C ASP A 89 -2.62 3.52 -3.79
N VAL A 90 -1.98 2.48 -4.32
CA VAL A 90 -2.62 1.37 -5.03
C VAL A 90 -2.34 0.08 -4.29
N LYS A 91 -3.39 -0.53 -3.75
CA LYS A 91 -3.27 -1.87 -3.18
C LYS A 91 -3.20 -2.92 -4.28
N TYR A 92 -2.59 -4.07 -4.00
CA TYR A 92 -2.46 -5.17 -4.96
C TYR A 92 -3.77 -5.55 -5.65
N PHE A 93 -4.90 -5.56 -4.93
CA PHE A 93 -6.20 -5.87 -5.55
C PHE A 93 -6.59 -4.84 -6.62
N GLY A 94 -6.19 -3.57 -6.45
CA GLY A 94 -6.47 -2.47 -7.36
C GLY A 94 -5.83 -2.61 -8.74
N LEU A 95 -4.77 -3.43 -8.86
CA LEU A 95 -4.08 -3.66 -10.14
C LEU A 95 -5.00 -4.29 -11.19
N ASN A 96 -5.99 -5.08 -10.77
CA ASN A 96 -6.91 -5.83 -11.65
C ASN A 96 -8.34 -5.26 -11.67
N LEU A 97 -8.59 -4.11 -11.06
CA LEU A 97 -9.95 -3.58 -10.92
C LEU A 97 -10.49 -2.91 -12.18
N ILE A 98 -9.62 -2.57 -13.11
CA ILE A 98 -10.00 -2.01 -14.41
C ILE A 98 -9.75 -3.10 -15.46
N PRO A 99 -10.82 -3.71 -16.01
CA PRO A 99 -10.65 -4.76 -17.00
C PRO A 99 -10.09 -4.19 -18.30
N GLN A 100 -9.29 -4.98 -19.00
CA GLN A 100 -9.02 -4.73 -20.42
C GLN A 100 -10.05 -5.47 -21.27
N ARG A 101 -10.45 -4.84 -22.37
CA ARG A 101 -11.49 -5.33 -23.29
C ARG A 101 -11.18 -6.73 -23.89
N GLU A 102 -9.92 -7.19 -23.76
CA GLU A 102 -9.35 -8.40 -24.34
C GLU A 102 -8.54 -9.23 -23.31
N ASP A 103 -8.94 -9.22 -22.02
CA ASP A 103 -8.26 -9.94 -20.91
C ASP A 103 -8.19 -11.49 -21.06
N VAL A 104 -8.61 -12.03 -22.20
CA VAL A 104 -8.58 -13.47 -22.51
C VAL A 104 -7.16 -13.99 -22.80
N ASP A 105 -6.22 -13.10 -23.14
CA ASP A 105 -4.87 -13.46 -23.63
C ASP A 105 -3.76 -13.41 -22.55
N SER A 106 -4.10 -13.36 -21.26
CA SER A 106 -3.11 -13.21 -20.17
C SER A 106 -2.26 -11.92 -20.28
N ARG A 107 -2.84 -10.83 -20.82
CA ARG A 107 -2.16 -9.53 -20.89
C ARG A 107 -1.92 -8.95 -19.49
N SER A 108 -0.92 -8.06 -19.40
CA SER A 108 -0.62 -7.34 -18.16
C SER A 108 -1.83 -6.51 -17.73
N PRO A 109 -2.16 -6.43 -16.42
CA PRO A 109 -3.31 -5.67 -15.96
C PRO A 109 -3.24 -4.21 -16.42
N PHE A 110 -4.41 -3.59 -16.70
CA PHE A 110 -4.50 -2.22 -17.22
C PHE A 110 -3.62 -1.22 -16.47
N ILE A 111 -3.62 -1.29 -15.14
CA ILE A 111 -2.83 -0.38 -14.31
C ILE A 111 -1.35 -0.55 -14.58
N VAL A 112 -0.85 -1.78 -14.72
CA VAL A 112 0.58 -2.03 -14.99
C VAL A 112 0.98 -1.43 -16.34
N SER A 113 0.18 -1.64 -17.40
CA SER A 113 0.42 -1.01 -18.71
C SER A 113 0.38 0.52 -18.63
N PHE A 114 -0.59 1.08 -17.89
CA PHE A 114 -0.69 2.52 -17.69
C PHE A 114 0.57 3.09 -17.00
N LEU A 115 1.13 2.40 -16.00
CA LEU A 115 2.37 2.83 -15.33
C LEU A 115 3.55 2.88 -16.31
N GLN A 116 3.65 1.90 -17.23
CA GLN A 116 4.69 1.86 -18.26
C GLN A 116 4.54 3.04 -19.24
N GLU A 117 3.34 3.26 -19.77
CA GLU A 117 3.04 4.31 -20.74
C GLU A 117 3.22 5.72 -20.17
N SER A 118 2.86 5.91 -18.91
CA SER A 118 2.88 7.23 -18.25
C SER A 118 4.25 7.63 -17.70
N GLN A 119 5.24 6.73 -17.75
CA GLN A 119 6.57 6.91 -17.15
C GLN A 119 6.48 7.38 -15.69
N ALA A 120 5.47 6.91 -14.95
CA ALA A 120 5.25 7.30 -13.57
C ALA A 120 6.40 6.82 -12.68
N HIS A 121 6.65 7.55 -11.60
CA HIS A 121 7.45 7.02 -10.50
C HIS A 121 6.66 5.93 -9.80
N VAL A 122 7.27 4.76 -9.56
CA VAL A 122 6.60 3.65 -8.90
C VAL A 122 7.41 3.18 -7.70
N VAL A 123 6.79 3.15 -6.53
CA VAL A 123 7.36 2.54 -5.32
C VAL A 123 6.60 1.27 -5.01
N HIS A 124 7.29 0.13 -5.04
CA HIS A 124 6.74 -1.14 -4.60
C HIS A 124 7.11 -1.38 -3.13
N LEU A 125 6.16 -1.16 -2.22
CA LEU A 125 6.33 -1.32 -0.77
C LEU A 125 5.97 -2.73 -0.30
N VAL A 126 6.99 -3.46 0.16
CA VAL A 126 6.89 -4.85 0.60
C VAL A 126 7.22 -4.96 2.08
N ARG A 127 6.31 -5.52 2.88
CA ARG A 127 6.63 -5.91 4.27
C ARG A 127 6.95 -7.39 4.31
N ARG A 128 8.17 -7.78 4.69
CA ARG A 128 8.63 -9.16 4.54
C ARG A 128 7.98 -10.08 5.56
N ASN A 129 7.82 -9.62 6.80
CA ASN A 129 7.19 -10.41 7.86
C ASN A 129 5.67 -10.52 7.61
N LYS A 130 5.25 -11.63 7.00
CA LYS A 130 3.84 -11.88 6.63
C LYS A 130 2.98 -12.25 7.81
N LEU A 131 3.56 -12.87 8.83
CA LEU A 131 2.86 -13.13 10.07
C LEU A 131 2.42 -11.81 10.72
N ARG A 132 3.30 -10.81 10.75
CA ARG A 132 2.99 -9.47 11.25
C ARG A 132 1.87 -8.77 10.47
N ILE A 133 1.79 -8.98 9.15
CA ILE A 133 0.66 -8.48 8.35
C ILE A 133 -0.63 -9.15 8.82
N PHE A 134 -0.63 -10.49 8.87
CA PHE A 134 -1.79 -11.29 9.27
C PHE A 134 -2.29 -10.91 10.68
N VAL A 135 -1.42 -10.88 11.69
CA VAL A 135 -1.79 -10.46 13.06
C VAL A 135 -2.33 -9.04 13.07
N SER A 136 -1.73 -8.12 12.30
CA SER A 136 -2.21 -6.74 12.23
C SER A 136 -3.59 -6.61 11.57
N GLU A 137 -3.96 -7.50 10.65
CA GLU A 137 -5.27 -7.54 10.00
C GLU A 137 -6.33 -8.15 10.92
N GLU A 138 -6.02 -9.26 11.60
CA GLU A 138 -6.93 -9.87 12.57
C GLU A 138 -7.20 -8.91 13.75
N MET A 139 -6.17 -8.21 14.24
CA MET A 139 -6.32 -7.16 15.26
C MET A 139 -7.22 -6.00 14.79
N ALA A 140 -7.06 -5.55 13.54
CA ALA A 140 -7.88 -4.48 12.99
C ALA A 140 -9.34 -4.91 12.82
N THR A 141 -9.55 -6.16 12.42
CA THR A 141 -10.88 -6.76 12.30
C THR A 141 -11.57 -6.85 13.66
N MET A 142 -10.86 -7.31 14.68
CA MET A 142 -11.37 -7.42 16.04
C MET A 142 -11.69 -6.06 16.68
N THR A 143 -10.82 -5.07 16.49
CA THR A 143 -10.95 -3.75 17.15
C THR A 143 -11.75 -2.73 16.34
N GLY A 144 -12.02 -3.00 15.06
CA GLY A 144 -12.60 -2.05 14.11
C GLY A 144 -11.67 -0.87 13.77
N ARG A 145 -10.42 -0.85 14.25
CA ARG A 145 -9.49 0.28 14.08
C ARG A 145 -8.42 -0.02 13.03
N TRP A 146 -8.31 0.88 12.04
CA TRP A 146 -7.42 0.72 10.89
C TRP A 146 -6.18 1.63 10.90
N SER A 147 -6.12 2.65 11.74
CA SER A 147 -4.94 3.53 11.95
C SER A 147 -4.92 4.06 13.38
N ALA A 148 -3.73 4.40 13.89
CA ALA A 148 -3.58 5.28 15.05
C ALA A 148 -3.23 6.66 14.50
N GLU A 149 -4.09 7.66 14.70
CA GLU A 149 -3.85 9.03 14.23
C GLU A 149 -3.09 9.84 15.28
N THR A 150 -3.20 9.44 16.56
CA THR A 150 -2.47 10.04 17.68
C THR A 150 -1.94 8.97 18.63
N ALA A 151 -0.93 9.29 19.44
CA ALA A 151 -0.40 8.40 20.48
C ALA A 151 -1.47 7.99 21.52
N GLY A 152 -2.53 8.81 21.68
CA GLY A 152 -3.69 8.52 22.52
C GLY A 152 -4.68 7.51 21.92
N ASP A 153 -4.58 7.20 20.63
CA ASP A 153 -5.41 6.19 19.96
C ASP A 153 -4.91 4.76 20.15
N LEU A 154 -3.70 4.61 20.71
CA LEU A 154 -3.16 3.32 21.12
C LEU A 154 -4.01 2.77 22.27
N VAL A 155 -4.76 1.71 21.99
CA VAL A 155 -5.59 1.03 23.00
C VAL A 155 -4.67 0.58 24.14
N THR A 156 -4.86 1.14 25.33
CA THR A 156 -4.02 0.91 26.52
C THR A 156 -4.02 -0.54 27.02
N ARG A 157 -4.99 -1.35 26.61
CA ARG A 157 -4.98 -2.81 26.71
C ARG A 157 -5.63 -3.43 25.48
N LYS A 158 -4.81 -3.86 24.52
CA LYS A 158 -5.28 -4.70 23.41
C LYS A 158 -5.62 -6.08 23.97
N PRO A 159 -6.80 -6.65 23.67
CA PRO A 159 -7.05 -8.06 24.01
C PRO A 159 -6.02 -8.92 23.28
N ALA A 160 -5.49 -9.93 23.96
CA ALA A 160 -4.62 -10.90 23.33
C ALA A 160 -5.44 -11.67 22.27
N LEU A 161 -4.93 -11.71 21.04
CA LEU A 161 -5.63 -12.30 19.90
C LEU A 161 -5.48 -13.81 19.94
N GLU A 162 -6.58 -14.54 19.92
CA GLU A 162 -6.55 -15.98 19.66
C GLU A 162 -6.56 -16.22 18.15
N ILE A 163 -5.48 -16.83 17.64
CA ILE A 163 -5.27 -17.01 16.21
C ILE A 163 -5.50 -18.46 15.80
N ASP A 164 -6.27 -18.68 14.73
CA ASP A 164 -6.25 -19.96 14.03
C ASP A 164 -4.89 -20.14 13.31
N VAL A 165 -4.07 -21.04 13.87
CA VAL A 165 -2.71 -21.35 13.38
C VAL A 165 -2.71 -21.83 11.93
N ARG A 166 -3.71 -22.63 11.51
CA ARG A 166 -3.80 -23.13 10.12
C ARG A 166 -4.11 -21.99 9.15
N ARG A 167 -5.01 -21.09 9.53
CA ARG A 167 -5.28 -19.85 8.76
C ARG A 167 -4.03 -18.99 8.67
N ALA A 168 -3.30 -18.79 9.75
CA ALA A 168 -2.06 -18.00 9.74
C ALA A 168 -0.99 -18.55 8.79
N VAL A 169 -0.72 -19.86 8.84
CA VAL A 169 0.26 -20.52 7.95
C VAL A 169 -0.19 -20.42 6.48
N THR A 170 -1.48 -20.61 6.21
CA THR A 170 -2.05 -20.49 4.86
C THR A 170 -1.95 -19.05 4.35
N ALA A 171 -2.23 -18.07 5.21
CA ALA A 171 -2.10 -16.65 4.89
C ALA A 171 -0.66 -16.28 4.55
N ILE A 172 0.34 -16.73 5.31
CA ILE A 172 1.76 -16.49 5.00
C ILE A 172 2.10 -16.95 3.58
N ARG A 173 1.72 -18.18 3.21
CA ARG A 173 1.99 -18.75 1.88
C ARG A 173 1.31 -17.95 0.77
N THR A 174 0.04 -17.61 0.96
CA THR A 174 -0.74 -16.82 0.01
C THR A 174 -0.14 -15.43 -0.18
N LEU A 175 0.22 -14.75 0.91
CA LEU A 175 0.84 -13.42 0.88
C LEU A 175 2.19 -13.46 0.14
N LEU A 176 3.04 -14.45 0.43
CA LEU A 176 4.31 -14.64 -0.28
C LEU A 176 4.10 -14.89 -1.78
N GLN A 177 3.11 -15.71 -2.16
CA GLN A 177 2.82 -15.97 -3.57
C GLN A 177 2.33 -14.71 -4.29
N GLN A 178 1.47 -13.93 -3.64
CA GLN A 178 0.96 -12.69 -4.20
C GLN A 178 2.06 -11.65 -4.37
N ASP A 179 2.97 -11.51 -3.39
CA ASP A 179 4.16 -10.66 -3.50
C ASP A 179 5.05 -11.05 -4.69
N ARG A 180 5.29 -12.34 -4.90
CA ARG A 180 6.07 -12.82 -6.06
C ARG A 180 5.40 -12.46 -7.38
N ARG A 181 4.08 -12.67 -7.48
CA ARG A 181 3.30 -12.35 -8.69
C ARG A 181 3.31 -10.86 -8.98
N VAL A 182 3.03 -10.02 -7.99
CA VAL A 182 3.05 -8.56 -8.17
C VAL A 182 4.46 -8.05 -8.42
N GLY A 183 5.47 -8.62 -7.74
CA GLY A 183 6.87 -8.35 -8.03
C GLY A 183 7.20 -8.57 -9.51
N ALA A 184 6.88 -9.74 -10.05
CA ALA A 184 7.12 -10.08 -11.46
C ALA A 184 6.35 -9.16 -12.43
N LEU A 185 5.11 -8.78 -12.11
CA LEU A 185 4.34 -7.82 -12.92
C LEU A 185 5.01 -6.43 -12.96
N LEU A 186 5.50 -5.97 -11.80
CA LEU A 186 6.11 -4.65 -11.68
C LEU A 186 7.56 -4.62 -12.17
N ASP A 187 8.26 -5.75 -12.24
CA ASP A 187 9.62 -5.81 -12.79
C ASP A 187 9.66 -5.38 -14.28
N ALA A 188 8.53 -5.45 -14.99
CA ALA A 188 8.39 -4.94 -16.36
C ALA A 188 8.14 -3.43 -16.43
N VAL A 189 7.86 -2.76 -15.30
CA VAL A 189 7.57 -1.32 -15.26
C VAL A 189 8.88 -0.53 -15.10
N PRO A 190 9.19 0.42 -15.99
CA PRO A 190 10.35 1.28 -15.84
C PRO A 190 10.31 2.05 -14.52
N GLN A 191 11.47 2.29 -13.90
CA GLN A 191 11.61 3.14 -12.71
C GLN A 191 10.83 2.67 -11.47
N VAL A 192 10.57 1.35 -11.36
CA VAL A 192 10.09 0.77 -10.10
C VAL A 192 11.22 0.69 -9.09
N GLU A 193 10.97 1.26 -7.92
CA GLU A 193 11.86 1.20 -6.76
C GLU A 193 11.21 0.33 -5.69
N ARG A 194 11.86 -0.77 -5.34
CA ARG A 194 11.35 -1.70 -4.31
C ARG A 194 11.87 -1.27 -2.95
N VAL A 195 10.94 -1.01 -2.03
CA VAL A 195 11.25 -0.60 -0.66
C VAL A 195 10.69 -1.63 0.31
N PHE A 196 11.51 -2.07 1.24
CA PHE A 196 11.08 -3.01 2.26
C PHE A 196 10.70 -2.27 3.53
N TYR A 197 9.49 -2.50 4.02
CA TYR A 197 8.96 -1.85 5.22
C TYR A 197 9.89 -1.98 6.43
N ASP A 198 10.46 -3.18 6.59
CA ASP A 198 11.33 -3.53 7.70
C ASP A 198 12.70 -2.80 7.62
N GLU A 199 13.01 -2.17 6.50
CA GLU A 199 14.22 -1.36 6.27
C GLU A 199 13.90 0.13 6.10
N MET A 200 12.64 0.52 6.29
CA MET A 200 12.23 1.92 6.10
C MET A 200 12.69 2.82 7.24
N PHE A 201 12.89 2.26 8.43
CA PHE A 201 13.10 3.01 9.66
C PHE A 201 14.44 2.66 10.32
N ASP A 202 15.04 3.60 11.03
CA ASP A 202 16.15 3.37 11.95
C ASP A 202 15.64 2.94 13.34
N ALA A 203 16.57 2.71 14.27
CA ALA A 203 16.26 2.27 15.63
C ALA A 203 15.45 3.34 16.41
N GLU A 204 15.59 4.60 16.03
CA GLU A 204 14.87 5.75 16.58
C GLU A 204 13.50 5.94 15.92
N GLY A 205 13.17 5.16 14.89
CA GLY A 205 11.91 5.22 14.16
C GLY A 205 11.86 6.28 13.07
N HIS A 206 12.97 6.93 12.72
CA HIS A 206 13.07 7.85 11.59
C HIS A 206 13.26 7.11 10.27
N PHE A 207 12.88 7.74 9.16
CA PHE A 207 13.15 7.22 7.82
C PHE A 207 14.65 7.08 7.57
N GLN A 208 15.05 5.88 7.12
CA GLN A 208 16.42 5.59 6.73
C GLN A 208 16.86 6.44 5.51
N PRO A 209 18.16 6.77 5.38
CA PRO A 209 18.67 7.59 4.28
C PRO A 209 18.26 7.15 2.87
N PRO A 210 18.20 5.83 2.52
CA PRO A 210 17.73 5.40 1.19
C PRO A 210 16.28 5.81 0.90
N VAL A 211 15.37 5.71 1.89
CA VAL A 211 13.96 6.11 1.75
C VAL A 211 13.85 7.61 1.54
N ARG A 212 14.62 8.39 2.30
CA ARG A 212 14.65 9.86 2.18
C ARG A 212 15.17 10.30 0.82
N ARG A 213 16.25 9.68 0.32
CA ARG A 213 16.78 9.94 -1.03
C ARG A 213 15.78 9.57 -2.13
N LEU A 214 15.05 8.47 -1.95
CA LEU A 214 14.00 8.07 -2.90
C LEU A 214 12.88 9.13 -2.95
N ALA A 215 12.35 9.53 -1.80
CA ALA A 215 11.33 10.57 -1.72
C ALA A 215 11.82 11.91 -2.28
N ALA A 216 13.06 12.31 -1.96
CA ALA A 216 13.68 13.54 -2.46
C ALA A 216 13.78 13.56 -4.00
N ARG A 217 14.23 12.45 -4.61
CA ARG A 217 14.26 12.31 -6.08
C ARG A 217 12.87 12.42 -6.70
N MET A 218 11.88 11.71 -6.14
CA MET A 218 10.53 11.71 -6.69
C MET A 218 9.86 13.08 -6.60
N MET A 219 10.21 13.86 -5.57
CA MET A 219 9.67 15.20 -5.31
C MET A 219 10.49 16.33 -5.93
N ASP A 220 11.61 16.03 -6.59
CA ASP A 220 12.58 17.02 -7.11
C ASP A 220 13.04 18.04 -6.05
N ILE A 221 13.28 17.56 -4.82
CA ILE A 221 13.79 18.37 -3.70
C ILE A 221 15.19 17.90 -3.27
N PRO A 222 15.99 18.76 -2.62
CA PRO A 222 17.33 18.37 -2.17
C PRO A 222 17.32 17.28 -1.10
N GLU A 223 16.36 17.34 -0.17
CA GLU A 223 16.31 16.45 0.99
C GLU A 223 14.87 16.28 1.49
N ALA A 224 14.51 15.05 1.85
CA ALA A 224 13.23 14.75 2.50
C ALA A 224 13.39 14.63 4.02
N SER A 225 12.35 15.02 4.76
CA SER A 225 12.23 14.85 6.21
C SER A 225 12.53 13.41 6.66
N SER A 226 13.19 13.27 7.82
CA SER A 226 13.44 12.00 8.46
C SER A 226 12.27 11.53 9.34
N GLN A 227 11.34 12.40 9.75
CA GLN A 227 10.30 12.03 10.71
C GLN A 227 9.04 11.49 10.02
N PRO A 228 8.57 10.27 10.38
CA PRO A 228 7.26 9.79 9.95
C PRO A 228 6.13 10.46 10.73
N ASP A 229 4.99 10.65 10.07
CA ASP A 229 3.78 11.20 10.71
C ASP A 229 3.00 10.19 11.54
N ASN A 230 3.13 8.90 11.22
CA ASN A 230 2.38 7.83 11.86
C ASN A 230 3.34 6.80 12.45
N LEU A 231 3.13 6.48 13.72
CA LEU A 231 3.82 5.40 14.40
C LEU A 231 3.22 4.03 14.02
N LYS A 232 4.00 2.96 14.21
CA LYS A 232 3.52 1.58 14.04
C LYS A 232 2.30 1.39 14.95
N MET A 233 1.19 0.87 14.41
CA MET A 233 -0.01 0.60 15.22
C MET A 233 0.21 -0.49 16.29
N ASN A 234 1.07 -1.47 15.96
CA ASN A 234 1.36 -2.62 16.81
C ASN A 234 2.88 -2.76 16.99
N PRO A 235 3.53 -1.86 17.77
CA PRO A 235 4.96 -1.95 18.04
C PRO A 235 5.30 -3.07 19.02
N GLU A 236 4.32 -3.59 19.77
CA GLU A 236 4.50 -4.65 20.76
C GLU A 236 4.94 -5.95 20.09
N ARG A 237 5.65 -6.82 20.83
CA ARG A 237 6.16 -8.09 20.29
C ARG A 237 5.00 -9.02 19.91
N LEU A 238 5.20 -9.88 18.92
CA LEU A 238 4.15 -10.84 18.50
C LEU A 238 3.65 -11.69 19.67
N ARG A 239 4.56 -12.09 20.57
CA ARG A 239 4.24 -12.86 21.77
C ARG A 239 3.29 -12.13 22.72
N ASP A 240 3.33 -10.81 22.73
CA ASP A 240 2.48 -9.97 23.59
C ASP A 240 1.10 -9.72 22.95
N LEU A 241 0.98 -9.95 21.64
CA LEU A 241 -0.25 -9.71 20.86
C LEU A 241 -1.09 -10.98 20.65
N VAL A 242 -0.50 -12.17 20.75
CA VAL A 242 -1.14 -13.45 20.40
C VAL A 242 -1.28 -14.33 21.63
N ALA A 243 -2.52 -14.62 22.04
CA ALA A 243 -2.84 -15.41 23.23
C ALA A 243 -2.27 -16.83 23.15
N ASN A 244 -2.38 -17.47 21.98
CA ASN A 244 -1.88 -18.82 21.71
C ASN A 244 -0.55 -18.81 20.93
N TYR A 245 0.35 -17.88 21.28
CA TYR A 245 1.64 -17.71 20.60
C TYR A 245 2.47 -19.01 20.54
N ASP A 246 2.50 -19.80 21.61
CA ASP A 246 3.33 -21.02 21.66
C ASP A 246 2.84 -22.11 20.68
N ASP A 247 1.54 -22.16 20.34
CA ASP A 247 1.00 -23.03 19.29
C ASP A 247 1.46 -22.55 17.90
N LEU A 248 1.36 -21.24 17.67
CA LEU A 248 1.79 -20.59 16.44
C LEU A 248 3.30 -20.74 16.21
N ALA A 249 4.09 -20.57 17.27
CA ALA A 249 5.54 -20.74 17.24
C ALA A 249 5.93 -22.17 16.90
N ARG A 250 5.31 -23.17 17.55
CA ARG A 250 5.53 -24.60 17.21
C ARG A 250 5.23 -24.92 15.75
N ALA A 251 4.18 -24.31 15.17
CA ALA A 251 3.82 -24.55 13.77
C ALA A 251 4.80 -23.92 12.77
N LEU A 252 5.57 -22.91 13.16
CA LEU A 252 6.54 -22.22 12.30
C LEU A 252 7.99 -22.61 12.57
N GLN A 253 8.30 -23.14 13.75
CA GLN A 253 9.63 -23.59 14.13
C GLN A 253 10.16 -24.67 13.17
N GLY A 254 11.42 -24.55 12.75
CA GLY A 254 12.04 -25.43 11.78
C GLY A 254 11.57 -25.24 10.33
N THR A 255 10.65 -24.30 10.07
CA THR A 255 10.22 -23.95 8.71
C THR A 255 11.01 -22.75 8.17
N ALA A 256 10.95 -22.52 6.85
CA ALA A 256 11.51 -21.33 6.21
C ALA A 256 10.84 -20.00 6.64
N HIS A 257 9.81 -20.05 7.49
CA HIS A 257 9.05 -18.91 7.99
C HIS A 257 9.26 -18.67 9.49
N GLU A 258 10.09 -19.45 10.16
CA GLU A 258 10.37 -19.31 11.60
C GLU A 258 10.82 -17.89 11.98
N TRP A 259 11.67 -17.28 11.15
CA TRP A 259 12.16 -15.92 11.36
C TRP A 259 11.03 -14.86 11.45
N MET A 260 9.81 -15.16 10.97
CA MET A 260 8.67 -14.23 11.08
C MET A 260 8.11 -14.16 12.51
N LEU A 261 8.50 -15.06 13.41
CA LEU A 261 8.17 -15.02 14.83
C LEU A 261 8.93 -13.91 15.58
N THR A 262 10.10 -13.52 15.06
CA THR A 262 10.89 -12.43 15.62
C THR A 262 10.53 -11.11 14.95
N ASP A 263 10.72 -10.04 15.71
CA ASP A 263 10.63 -8.70 15.15
C ASP A 263 11.97 -8.30 14.56
N PRO A 264 12.01 -7.80 13.32
CA PRO A 264 13.17 -7.03 12.89
C PRO A 264 13.25 -5.80 13.80
N ASN A 265 14.42 -5.64 14.46
CA ASN A 265 14.77 -4.46 15.24
C ASN A 265 14.55 -3.19 14.42
#